data_AF-A0A9X1IHB6-F1
#
_entry.id   AF-A0A9X1IHB6-F1
#
_cell.length_a   1.000
_cell.length_b   1.000
_cell.length_c   1.000
_cell.angle_alpha   90.00
_cell.angle_beta   90.00
_cell.angle_gamma   90.00
#
_symmetry.space_group_name_H-M   'P 1'
#
loop_
_entity.id
_entity.type
_entity.pdbx_description
1 polymer ?
#
loop_
_entity_poly.entity_id
_entity_poly.type
_entity_poly.pdbx_seq_one_letter_code
_entity_poly.pdbx_strand_id
1 'polypeptide(L)'
;MDRLGVIGCIDTPWDDDIAAERAMSEAPAIAVATIPGGRVEQRQCRDGAQLRQTVEIRRHGGPVWTAYARRFALPADPGEAERATGQATHVLALFAQAMAAADTAREARSAMLAWDAPEPPWAAQYG
;
A
#
# COMPACT_ATOMS: atom_id res chain seq x y z
N MET A 1 -13.12 -30.96 -10.12
CA MET A 1 -12.50 -29.78 -10.75
C MET A 1 -13.57 -28.72 -10.81
N ASP A 2 -13.72 -27.92 -9.75
CA ASP A 2 -14.85 -26.99 -9.63
C ASP A 2 -14.38 -25.58 -9.24
N ARG A 3 -14.66 -24.65 -10.17
CA ARG A 3 -15.00 -23.22 -10.02
C ARG A 3 -14.12 -22.36 -9.09
N LEU A 4 -13.06 -21.79 -9.64
CA LEU A 4 -12.49 -20.52 -9.17
C LEU A 4 -13.49 -19.40 -9.48
N GLY A 5 -14.17 -18.91 -8.43
CA GLY A 5 -15.11 -17.80 -8.52
C GLY A 5 -14.41 -16.53 -8.96
N VAL A 6 -14.78 -16.03 -10.13
CA VAL A 6 -14.49 -14.66 -10.59
C VAL A 6 -15.39 -13.73 -9.78
N ILE A 7 -14.86 -13.16 -8.70
CA ILE A 7 -15.56 -12.12 -7.94
C ILE A 7 -15.47 -10.83 -8.76
N GLY A 8 -16.59 -10.43 -9.38
CA GLY A 8 -16.70 -9.17 -10.13
C GLY A 8 -16.49 -7.97 -9.21
N CYS A 9 -15.57 -7.08 -9.58
CA CYS A 9 -15.40 -5.79 -8.93
C CYS A 9 -16.56 -4.86 -9.38
N ILE A 10 -17.31 -4.31 -8.42
CA ILE A 10 -18.45 -3.41 -8.67
C ILE A 10 -17.92 -2.02 -9.03
N ASP A 11 -18.51 -1.38 -10.04
CA ASP A 11 -18.27 0.00 -10.45
C ASP A 11 -18.87 0.96 -9.41
N THR A 12 -18.04 1.59 -8.59
CA THR A 12 -18.41 2.77 -7.81
C THR A 12 -17.69 4.00 -8.36
N PRO A 13 -18.42 5.10 -8.65
CA PRO A 13 -17.82 6.36 -9.09
C PRO A 13 -16.99 6.99 -7.96
N TRP A 14 -15.82 7.51 -8.35
CA TRP A 14 -14.66 7.77 -7.49
C TRP A 14 -14.67 9.09 -6.71
N ASP A 15 -15.82 9.78 -6.55
CA ASP A 15 -15.76 11.19 -6.12
C ASP A 15 -16.16 11.54 -4.67
N ASP A 16 -16.71 10.66 -3.82
CA ASP A 16 -17.08 11.13 -2.46
C ASP A 16 -16.92 10.16 -1.26
N ASP A 17 -16.45 8.91 -1.44
CA ASP A 17 -16.60 7.87 -0.40
C ASP A 17 -15.29 7.25 0.14
N ILE A 18 -14.27 8.07 0.46
CA ILE A 18 -13.07 7.59 1.21
C ILE A 18 -13.44 7.05 2.61
N ALA A 19 -14.66 7.30 3.10
CA ALA A 19 -15.14 6.83 4.39
C ALA A 19 -16.00 5.54 4.37
N ALA A 20 -16.41 5.02 3.21
CA ALA A 20 -17.52 4.04 3.16
C ALA A 20 -17.17 2.57 2.83
N GLU A 21 -15.90 2.16 2.79
CA GLU A 21 -15.54 0.75 2.49
C GLU A 21 -15.06 -0.04 3.71
N ARG A 22 -15.92 -0.20 4.71
CA ARG A 22 -15.70 -1.12 5.85
C ARG A 22 -16.33 -2.51 5.68
N ALA A 23 -16.90 -2.81 4.53
CA ALA A 23 -17.37 -4.15 4.22
C ALA A 23 -17.19 -4.37 2.73
N MET A 24 -16.31 -5.28 2.32
CA MET A 24 -16.62 -6.31 1.32
C MET A 24 -15.38 -7.13 0.92
N SER A 25 -15.52 -8.44 1.16
CA SER A 25 -14.99 -9.58 0.42
C SER A 25 -13.47 -9.69 0.23
N GLU A 26 -12.86 -10.41 1.18
CA GLU A 26 -11.65 -11.24 1.09
C GLU A 26 -10.94 -11.26 -0.29
N ALA A 27 -10.12 -10.23 -0.54
CA ALA A 27 -9.18 -10.18 -1.66
C ALA A 27 -7.89 -10.96 -1.30
N PRO A 28 -7.33 -11.75 -2.22
CA PRO A 28 -6.28 -12.70 -1.88
C PRO A 28 -4.94 -12.01 -1.55
N ALA A 29 -4.38 -12.43 -0.41
CA ALA A 29 -3.04 -12.18 0.13
C ALA A 29 -2.50 -10.74 0.04
N ILE A 30 -2.85 -9.94 1.06
CA ILE A 30 -2.15 -8.72 1.42
C ILE A 30 -0.71 -9.11 1.83
N ALA A 31 0.28 -8.88 0.97
CA ALA A 31 1.66 -8.86 1.46
C ALA A 31 1.80 -7.57 2.28
N VAL A 32 1.78 -7.73 3.60
CA VAL A 32 1.94 -6.61 4.54
C VAL A 32 3.42 -6.46 4.83
N ALA A 33 4.00 -5.34 4.43
CA ALA A 33 5.29 -4.93 4.94
C ALA A 33 5.07 -4.08 6.19
N THR A 34 5.72 -4.42 7.30
CA THR A 34 5.62 -3.65 8.55
C THR A 34 6.58 -2.46 8.51
N ILE A 35 6.15 -1.35 9.10
CA ILE A 35 6.95 -0.15 9.34
C ILE A 35 6.79 0.23 10.81
N PRO A 36 7.71 1.00 11.42
CA PRO A 36 7.47 1.51 12.76
C PRO A 36 6.19 2.37 12.75
N GLY A 37 5.36 2.19 13.76
CA GLY A 37 4.11 2.95 13.87
C GLY A 37 3.02 2.56 12.86
N GLY A 38 3.16 1.50 12.05
CA GLY A 38 2.14 1.16 11.07
C GLY A 38 2.43 -0.05 10.17
N ARG A 39 1.82 -0.04 8.98
CA ARG A 39 2.02 -1.05 7.94
C ARG A 39 1.82 -0.49 6.55
N VAL A 40 2.44 -1.14 5.58
CA VAL A 40 2.19 -0.96 4.15
C VAL A 40 1.25 -2.07 3.69
N GLU A 41 0.11 -1.69 3.12
CA GLU A 41 -0.85 -2.60 2.49
C GLU A 41 -0.74 -2.49 0.98
N GLN A 42 -0.77 -3.61 0.29
CA GLN A 42 -0.91 -3.66 -1.17
C GLN A 42 -2.27 -4.24 -1.55
N ARG A 43 -2.87 -3.73 -2.62
CA ARG A 43 -4.12 -4.25 -3.17
C ARG A 43 -4.01 -4.38 -4.68
N GLN A 44 -4.63 -5.42 -5.21
CA GLN A 44 -4.76 -5.64 -6.65
C GLN A 44 -6.15 -6.20 -6.95
N CYS A 45 -6.91 -5.54 -7.81
CA CYS A 45 -8.17 -6.05 -8.38
C CYS A 45 -8.00 -6.19 -9.89
N ARG A 46 -8.53 -7.29 -10.44
CA ARG A 46 -8.69 -7.51 -11.87
C ARG A 46 -10.16 -7.38 -12.22
N ASP A 47 -10.46 -6.56 -13.20
CA ASP A 47 -11.81 -6.36 -13.73
C ASP A 47 -11.78 -6.64 -15.24
N GLY A 48 -12.06 -7.89 -15.61
CA GLY A 48 -12.02 -8.37 -16.98
C GLY A 48 -10.68 -8.06 -17.69
N ALA A 49 -10.71 -7.02 -18.51
CA ALA A 49 -9.61 -6.53 -19.34
C ALA A 49 -8.72 -5.49 -18.64
N GLN A 50 -8.87 -5.28 -17.33
CA GLN A 50 -8.09 -4.27 -16.61
C GLN A 50 -7.54 -4.80 -15.29
N LEU A 51 -6.37 -4.27 -14.92
CA LEU A 51 -5.77 -4.47 -13.62
C LEU A 51 -5.66 -3.11 -12.89
N ARG A 52 -6.12 -3.08 -11.65
CA ARG A 52 -5.99 -1.95 -10.72
C ARG A 52 -5.09 -2.36 -9.58
N GLN A 53 -4.14 -1.51 -9.21
CA GLN A 53 -3.17 -1.76 -8.15
C GLN A 53 -3.03 -0.52 -7.27
N THR A 54 -2.93 -0.73 -5.96
CA THR A 54 -2.61 0.33 -4.99
C THR A 54 -1.62 -0.16 -3.94
N VAL A 55 -0.82 0.77 -3.43
CA VAL A 55 -0.01 0.62 -2.21
C VAL A 55 -0.38 1.75 -1.27
N GLU A 56 -0.80 1.39 -0.06
CA GLU A 56 -1.22 2.29 1.00
C GLU A 56 -0.30 2.18 2.21
N ILE A 57 -0.01 3.30 2.85
CA ILE A 57 0.65 3.35 4.15
C ILE A 57 -0.40 3.66 5.20
N ARG A 58 -0.51 2.80 6.21
CA ARG A 58 -1.44 2.95 7.34
C ARG A 58 -0.68 3.05 8.63
N ARG A 59 -0.81 4.18 9.32
CA ARG A 59 -0.20 4.41 10.63
C ARG A 59 -1.22 4.17 11.74
N HIS A 60 -0.75 3.75 12.92
CA HIS A 60 -1.59 3.57 14.09
C HIS A 60 -2.28 4.89 14.46
N GLY A 61 -3.61 4.92 14.34
CA GLY A 61 -4.43 6.09 14.66
C GLY A 61 -4.30 7.27 13.68
N GLY A 62 -3.54 7.11 12.60
CA GLY A 62 -3.33 8.14 11.58
C GLY A 62 -4.18 7.95 10.32
N PRO A 63 -4.21 8.97 9.44
CA PRO A 63 -4.83 8.83 8.12
C PRO A 63 -4.10 7.81 7.26
N VAL A 64 -4.83 7.20 6.33
CA VAL A 64 -4.29 6.30 5.31
C VAL A 64 -3.74 7.14 4.15
N TRP A 65 -2.52 6.82 3.70
CA TRP A 65 -1.88 7.51 2.58
C TRP A 65 -1.69 6.57 1.40
N THR A 66 -2.18 6.94 0.23
CA THR A 66 -1.93 6.20 -1.02
C THR A 66 -0.58 6.58 -1.59
N ALA A 67 0.42 5.70 -1.46
CA ALA A 67 1.77 5.92 -1.96
C ALA A 67 1.92 5.62 -3.46
N TYR A 68 1.12 4.67 -3.96
CA TYR A 68 1.12 4.27 -5.36
C TYR A 68 -0.29 3.84 -5.77
N ALA A 69 -0.71 4.27 -6.95
CA ALA A 69 -1.93 3.81 -7.59
C ALA A 69 -1.70 3.70 -9.10
N ARG A 70 -2.09 2.58 -9.69
CA ARG A 70 -1.97 2.35 -11.15
C ARG A 70 -3.16 1.55 -11.67
N ARG A 71 -3.59 1.90 -12.88
CA ARG A 71 -4.53 1.14 -13.71
C ARG A 71 -3.90 0.87 -15.07
N PHE A 72 -4.06 -0.34 -15.58
CA PHE A 72 -3.65 -0.64 -16.95
C PHE A 72 -4.51 -1.74 -17.57
N ALA A 73 -4.57 -1.72 -18.90
CA ALA A 73 -5.28 -2.73 -19.69
C ALA A 73 -4.47 -4.03 -19.72
N LEU A 74 -5.16 -5.15 -19.58
CA LEU A 74 -4.60 -6.47 -19.77
C LEU A 74 -4.68 -6.88 -21.24
N PRO A 75 -3.75 -7.72 -21.72
CA PRO A 75 -3.87 -8.38 -23.02
C PRO A 75 -5.21 -9.10 -23.19
N ALA A 76 -5.70 -9.14 -24.43
CA ALA A 76 -6.93 -9.86 -24.76
C ALA A 76 -6.75 -11.39 -24.67
N ASP A 77 -5.53 -11.88 -24.94
CA ASP A 77 -5.21 -13.29 -24.76
C ASP A 77 -5.21 -13.65 -23.26
N PRO A 78 -5.97 -14.68 -22.83
CA PRO A 78 -6.12 -15.01 -21.42
C PRO A 78 -4.80 -15.47 -20.77
N GLY A 79 -3.95 -16.19 -21.51
CA GLY A 79 -2.65 -16.67 -21.01
C GLY A 79 -1.64 -15.54 -20.85
N GLU A 80 -1.65 -14.55 -21.74
CA GLU A 80 -0.89 -13.31 -21.59
C GLU A 80 -1.43 -12.45 -20.43
N ALA A 81 -2.76 -12.35 -20.27
CA ALA A 81 -3.37 -11.62 -19.17
C ALA A 81 -2.99 -12.21 -17.80
N GLU A 82 -2.96 -13.53 -17.67
CA GLU A 82 -2.51 -14.22 -16.45
C GLU A 82 -1.03 -13.95 -16.15
N ARG A 83 -0.16 -14.07 -17.16
CA ARG A 83 1.27 -13.75 -17.01
C ARG A 83 1.50 -12.29 -16.63
N ALA A 84 0.81 -11.36 -17.28
CA ALA A 84 0.88 -9.94 -16.97
C ALA A 84 0.40 -9.66 -15.54
N THR A 85 -0.68 -10.30 -15.10
CA THR A 85 -1.19 -10.18 -13.73
C THR A 85 -0.17 -10.73 -12.72
N GLY A 86 0.44 -11.89 -12.97
CA GLY A 86 1.47 -12.46 -12.11
C GLY A 86 2.72 -11.58 -11.98
N GLN A 87 3.21 -11.03 -13.11
CA GLN A 87 4.33 -10.09 -13.12
C GLN A 87 3.99 -8.80 -12.35
N ALA A 88 2.80 -8.26 -12.57
CA ALA A 88 2.35 -7.06 -11.90
C ALA A 88 2.24 -7.25 -10.38
N THR A 89 1.80 -8.42 -9.91
CA THR A 89 1.80 -8.78 -8.48
C THR A 89 3.21 -8.73 -7.90
N HIS A 90 4.20 -9.31 -8.60
CA HIS A 90 5.58 -9.32 -8.13
C HIS A 90 6.17 -7.92 -8.04
N VAL A 91 5.95 -7.09 -9.07
CA VAL A 91 6.38 -5.68 -9.08
C VAL A 91 5.72 -4.89 -7.95
N LEU A 92 4.43 -5.12 -7.70
CA LEU A 92 3.70 -4.46 -6.61
C LEU A 92 4.30 -4.80 -5.24
N ALA A 93 4.69 -6.07 -5.02
CA ALA A 93 5.36 -6.49 -3.79
C ALA A 93 6.71 -5.80 -3.59
N LEU A 94 7.51 -5.64 -4.65
CA LEU A 94 8.77 -4.88 -4.60
C LEU A 94 8.52 -3.42 -4.25
N PHE A 95 7.48 -2.80 -4.83
CA PHE A 95 7.10 -1.43 -4.47
C PHE A 95 6.68 -1.30 -3.01
N ALA A 96 5.86 -2.24 -2.50
CA ALA A 96 5.44 -2.23 -1.10
C ALA A 96 6.65 -2.32 -0.13
N GLN A 97 7.62 -3.18 -0.45
CA GLN A 97 8.86 -3.29 0.31
C GLN A 97 9.71 -2.02 0.23
N ALA A 98 9.86 -1.44 -0.96
CA ALA A 98 10.60 -0.20 -1.16
C ALA A 98 9.98 0.96 -0.37
N MET A 99 8.65 1.05 -0.35
CA MET A 99 7.93 2.05 0.45
C MET A 99 8.14 1.84 1.94
N ALA A 100 8.09 0.59 2.42
CA ALA A 100 8.36 0.28 3.83
C ALA A 100 9.79 0.67 4.24
N ALA A 101 10.78 0.35 3.39
CA ALA A 101 12.17 0.72 3.62
C ALA A 101 12.36 2.25 3.62
N ALA A 102 11.75 2.95 2.66
CA ALA A 102 11.83 4.41 2.55
C ALA A 102 11.21 5.11 3.78
N ASP A 103 10.05 4.66 4.26
CA ASP A 103 9.44 5.28 5.44
C ASP A 103 10.24 4.98 6.71
N THR A 104 10.75 3.75 6.86
CA THR A 104 11.63 3.39 7.98
C THR A 104 12.91 4.25 7.99
N ALA A 105 13.52 4.47 6.83
CA ALA A 105 14.70 5.34 6.71
C ALA A 105 14.38 6.80 7.05
N ARG A 106 13.21 7.30 6.62
CA ARG A 106 12.73 8.66 6.95
C ARG A 106 12.55 8.83 8.46
N GLU A 107 11.99 7.84 9.14
CA GLU A 107 11.83 7.86 10.60
C GLU A 107 13.15 7.76 11.34
N ALA A 108 14.05 6.85 10.93
CA ALA A 108 15.39 6.75 11.50
C ALA A 108 16.15 8.07 11.40
N ARG A 109 16.12 8.73 10.23
CA ARG A 109 16.71 10.05 10.04
C ARG A 109 16.08 11.11 10.96
N SER A 110 14.76 11.10 11.11
CA SER A 110 14.05 12.05 11.97
C SER A 110 14.43 11.86 13.44
N ALA A 111 14.58 10.61 13.89
CA ALA A 111 15.04 10.28 15.24
C ALA A 111 16.50 10.71 15.48
N MET A 112 17.39 10.51 14.50
CA MET A 112 18.78 10.97 14.59
C MET A 112 18.85 12.50 14.68
N LEU A 113 18.09 13.23 13.87
CA LEU A 113 18.05 14.69 13.93
C LEU A 113 17.51 15.22 15.27
N ALA A 114 16.61 14.47 15.92
CA ALA A 114 16.14 14.82 17.26
C ALA A 114 17.20 14.57 18.34
N TRP A 115 18.06 13.56 18.17
CA TRP A 115 19.19 13.28 19.06
C TRP A 115 20.28 14.35 18.96
N ASP A 116 20.55 14.84 17.75
CA ASP A 116 21.53 15.90 17.50
C ASP A 116 21.00 17.32 17.79
N ALA A 117 19.79 17.43 18.35
CA ALA A 117 19.23 18.71 18.73
C ALA A 117 20.05 19.31 19.89
N PRO A 118 20.44 20.60 19.82
CA PRO A 118 21.16 21.23 20.91
C PRO A 118 20.33 21.16 22.20
N GLU A 119 21.01 21.01 23.33
CA GLU A 119 20.36 20.99 24.64
C GLU A 119 19.46 22.22 24.81
N PRO A 120 18.24 22.04 25.33
CA PRO A 120 17.34 23.15 25.51
C PRO A 120 17.95 24.15 26.50
N PRO A 121 17.70 25.46 26.34
CA PRO A 121 18.41 26.52 27.06
C PRO A 121 18.23 26.48 28.59
N TRP A 122 17.23 25.75 29.10
CA TRP A 122 17.06 25.52 30.54
C TRP A 122 18.03 24.48 31.11
N ALA A 123 18.57 23.56 30.31
CA ALA A 123 19.52 22.53 30.76
C ALA A 123 20.83 23.15 31.26
N ALA A 124 21.27 24.26 30.64
CA ALA A 124 22.45 25.02 31.06
C ALA A 124 22.30 25.70 32.44
N GLN A 125 21.09 25.82 32.99
CA GLN A 125 20.84 26.47 34.29
C GLN A 125 20.85 25.50 35.48
N TYR A 126 20.89 24.19 35.22
CA TYR A 126 20.82 23.14 36.25
C TYR A 126 21.98 22.14 36.18
N GLY A 127 23.06 22.47 35.47
CA GLY A 127 24.30 21.68 35.38
C GLY A 127 25.32 22.05 36.45
#